data_AF-G0U6B1-F1
#
_entry.id   AF-G0U6B1-F1
#
_cell.length_a   1.000
_cell.length_b   1.000
_cell.length_c   1.000
_cell.angle_alpha   90.00
_cell.angle_beta   90.00
_cell.angle_gamma   90.00
#
_symmetry.space_group_name_H-M   'P 1'
#
loop_
_entity.id
_entity.type
_entity.pdbx_description
1 polymer ?
#
loop_
_entity_poly.entity_id
_entity_poly.type
_entity_poly.pdbx_seq_one_letter_code
_entity_poly.pdbx_strand_id
1 'polypeptide(L)'
;MFVSEESDVGSEQNPDVEIGSAFSSSRADPRSPSAVLHSLRDHAWCATGSDSAGRFCTAAPPERCDDVWVEKLNYELRTLVPHLSPEFECNAQDALLLLSAIRSGTIAAGRASWEDRLGAVKAEKHSLQQQLERKSSECENLKNTVAEMRQKLQSTEMQARSSVGVLSKRRDEVRRHLLLEESRTHKLTIRNGQLEMEVERLKDMLRTQMRK
;
A
#
# COMPACT_ATOMS: atom_id res chain seq x y z
N MET A 1 20.89 48.48 56.05
CA MET A 1 22.28 48.15 56.44
C MET A 1 22.32 46.67 56.73
N PHE A 2 23.13 45.90 55.97
CA PHE A 2 23.62 44.54 56.24
C PHE A 2 22.55 43.43 56.37
N VAL A 3 22.66 42.23 55.77
CA VAL A 3 23.73 41.50 55.10
C VAL A 3 23.08 40.59 54.04
N SER A 4 23.78 40.40 52.92
CA SER A 4 23.55 39.33 51.93
C SER A 4 23.83 37.95 52.52
N GLU A 5 23.03 36.94 52.18
CA GLU A 5 23.48 35.55 52.19
C GLU A 5 23.17 34.91 50.84
N GLU A 6 24.24 34.76 50.06
CA GLU A 6 24.38 33.79 48.99
C GLU A 6 24.47 32.40 49.62
N SER A 7 23.71 31.44 49.11
CA SER A 7 24.03 30.03 49.29
C SER A 7 23.82 29.30 47.98
N ASP A 8 24.95 29.19 47.30
CA ASP A 8 25.29 28.41 46.13
C ASP A 8 25.54 26.97 46.58
N VAL A 9 24.72 25.99 46.16
CA VAL A 9 25.03 24.57 46.33
C VAL A 9 24.43 23.75 45.19
N GLY A 10 25.33 23.17 44.39
CA GLY A 10 25.22 21.75 44.03
C GLY A 10 24.67 21.42 42.66
N SER A 11 25.46 21.69 41.63
CA SER A 11 25.45 20.93 40.38
C SER A 11 25.78 19.46 40.64
N GLU A 12 24.78 18.57 40.63
CA GLU A 12 24.98 17.15 40.38
C GLU A 12 24.51 16.80 38.97
N GLN A 13 25.45 16.90 38.03
CA GLN A 13 25.47 16.09 36.83
C GLN A 13 25.70 14.64 37.24
N ASN A 14 24.81 13.74 36.84
CA ASN A 14 25.18 12.34 36.67
C ASN A 14 24.68 11.81 35.32
N PRO A 15 25.49 10.99 34.66
CA PRO A 15 25.52 10.83 33.22
C PRO A 15 24.50 9.82 32.70
N ASP A 16 24.26 9.97 31.41
CA ASP A 16 23.61 9.02 30.51
C ASP A 16 23.91 7.56 30.87
N VAL A 17 22.86 6.84 31.26
CA VAL A 17 22.84 5.39 31.19
C VAL A 17 22.16 5.03 29.86
N GLU A 18 22.97 4.99 28.81
CA GLU A 18 22.64 4.27 27.57
C GLU A 18 22.55 2.78 27.91
N ILE A 19 21.34 2.29 28.20
CA ILE A 19 21.05 0.87 28.10
C ILE A 19 20.82 0.58 26.61
N GLY A 20 21.93 0.30 25.92
CA GLY A 20 21.92 -0.42 24.66
C GLY A 20 21.34 -1.82 24.87
N SER A 21 20.02 -1.95 24.70
CA SER A 21 19.38 -3.25 24.48
C SER A 21 19.29 -3.50 22.99
N ALA A 22 20.40 -4.00 22.45
CA ALA A 22 20.38 -4.75 21.22
C ALA A 22 19.59 -6.05 21.48
N PHE A 23 18.30 -6.05 21.14
CA PHE A 23 17.55 -7.29 20.97
C PHE A 23 16.98 -7.35 19.56
N SER A 24 17.88 -7.61 18.61
CA SER A 24 17.55 -8.16 17.31
C SER A 24 16.99 -9.57 17.49
N SER A 25 15.67 -9.68 17.67
CA SER A 25 14.96 -10.94 17.47
C SER A 25 14.07 -10.80 16.25
N SER A 26 14.71 -10.98 15.09
CA SER A 26 14.06 -11.36 13.85
C SER A 26 13.46 -12.76 14.06
N ARG A 27 12.21 -12.81 14.50
CA ARG A 27 11.34 -13.96 14.25
C ARG A 27 10.44 -13.58 13.08
N ALA A 28 10.83 -14.07 11.91
CA ALA A 28 9.96 -14.12 10.75
C ALA A 28 8.72 -14.94 11.12
N ASP A 29 7.56 -14.28 11.15
CA ASP A 29 6.25 -14.92 11.17
C ASP A 29 5.97 -15.52 9.79
N PRO A 30 5.82 -16.84 9.63
CA PRO A 30 5.53 -17.44 8.33
C PRO A 30 4.02 -17.66 8.18
N ARG A 31 3.19 -16.67 8.48
CA ARG A 31 1.73 -16.74 8.25
C ARG A 31 1.13 -15.37 7.93
N SER A 32 1.48 -14.85 6.75
CA SER A 32 0.69 -13.80 6.10
C SER A 32 0.19 -14.32 4.75
N PRO A 33 -1.13 -14.42 4.52
CA PRO A 33 -1.69 -14.81 3.24
C PRO A 33 -1.81 -13.57 2.34
N SER A 34 -0.70 -13.14 1.74
CA SER A 34 -0.74 -12.12 0.68
C SER A 34 0.26 -12.44 -0.43
N ALA A 35 0.01 -13.52 -1.15
CA ALA A 35 0.65 -13.76 -2.43
C ALA A 35 -0.36 -14.49 -3.33
N VAL A 36 -1.43 -13.81 -3.67
CA VAL A 36 -2.33 -14.20 -4.75
C VAL A 36 -2.47 -12.99 -5.66
N LEU A 37 -2.21 -13.24 -6.95
CA LEU A 37 -2.39 -12.36 -8.10
C LEU A 37 -1.23 -11.40 -8.41
N HIS A 38 -0.23 -11.90 -9.13
CA HIS A 38 0.30 -11.25 -10.34
C HIS A 38 1.04 -12.28 -11.18
N SER A 39 0.36 -12.95 -12.11
CA SER A 39 0.96 -13.45 -13.36
C SER A 39 -0.13 -14.06 -14.24
N LEU A 40 -0.82 -13.21 -15.02
CA LEU A 40 -1.60 -13.65 -16.17
C LEU A 40 -1.93 -12.43 -17.02
N ARG A 41 -0.94 -11.97 -17.80
CA ARG A 41 -1.19 -11.03 -18.90
C ARG A 41 -0.05 -10.99 -19.92
N ASP A 42 0.26 -12.14 -20.51
CA ASP A 42 0.92 -12.17 -21.81
C ASP A 42 -0.11 -12.60 -22.87
N HIS A 43 -0.94 -11.64 -23.26
CA HIS A 43 -1.69 -11.77 -24.50
C HIS A 43 -0.75 -11.40 -25.64
N ALA A 44 -0.36 -12.44 -26.37
CA ALA A 44 0.07 -12.44 -27.75
C ALA A 44 -0.58 -11.29 -28.53
N TRP A 45 0.23 -10.57 -29.31
CA TRP A 45 -0.09 -9.98 -30.62
C TRP A 45 1.25 -9.79 -31.32
N CYS A 46 1.62 -10.72 -32.20
CA CYS A 46 2.60 -10.46 -33.24
C CYS A 46 2.02 -10.93 -34.57
N ALA A 47 1.85 -9.93 -35.42
CA ALA A 47 1.44 -9.93 -36.81
C ALA A 47 1.82 -11.17 -37.61
N THR A 48 0.85 -11.66 -38.39
CA THR A 48 1.08 -12.46 -39.59
C THR A 48 1.94 -11.66 -40.57
N GLY A 49 3.24 -11.98 -40.60
CA GLY A 49 4.09 -11.72 -41.76
C GLY A 49 3.63 -12.62 -42.90
N SER A 50 3.04 -12.02 -43.93
CA SER A 50 2.78 -12.70 -45.19
C SER A 50 3.87 -12.25 -46.18
N ASP A 51 5.01 -12.93 -46.10
CA ASP A 51 6.01 -12.93 -47.16
C ASP A 51 5.47 -13.73 -48.34
N SER A 52 4.87 -13.04 -49.30
CA SER A 52 4.74 -13.59 -50.65
C SER A 52 5.87 -13.04 -51.51
N ALA A 53 6.95 -13.81 -51.58
CA ALA A 53 7.93 -13.71 -52.64
C ALA A 53 7.24 -13.94 -53.99
N GLY A 54 7.23 -12.90 -54.82
CA GLY A 54 6.75 -12.94 -56.19
C GLY A 54 7.65 -12.12 -57.09
N ARG A 55 8.83 -12.66 -57.40
CA ARG A 55 9.61 -12.23 -58.58
C ARG A 55 8.74 -12.42 -59.81
N PHE A 56 8.42 -11.34 -60.52
CA PHE A 56 8.13 -11.41 -61.95
C PHE A 56 8.75 -10.22 -62.68
N CYS A 57 9.72 -10.57 -63.52
CA CYS A 57 10.10 -9.98 -64.80
C CYS A 57 9.94 -8.46 -64.97
N THR A 58 11.08 -7.77 -64.98
CA THR A 58 11.30 -6.61 -65.84
C THR A 58 11.03 -7.00 -67.30
N ALA A 59 9.82 -6.71 -67.77
CA ALA A 59 9.48 -6.62 -69.18
C ALA A 59 8.96 -5.20 -69.40
N ALA A 60 9.57 -4.49 -70.34
CA ALA A 60 9.14 -3.16 -70.77
C ALA A 60 7.65 -3.17 -71.16
N PRO A 61 6.82 -2.20 -70.73
CA PRO A 61 5.43 -2.16 -71.14
C PRO A 61 5.28 -1.47 -72.50
N PRO A 62 4.35 -1.93 -73.35
CA PRO A 62 3.90 -1.18 -74.50
C PRO A 62 3.06 0.02 -74.00
N GLU A 63 3.51 1.25 -74.29
CA GLU A 63 2.89 2.54 -73.92
C GLU A 63 1.51 2.80 -74.54
N ARG A 64 0.62 1.80 -74.63
CA ARG A 64 -0.73 1.96 -75.20
C ARG A 64 -1.85 1.29 -74.42
N CYS A 65 -1.55 0.58 -73.32
CA CYS A 65 -2.58 -0.07 -72.49
C CYS A 65 -3.01 0.79 -71.28
N ASP A 66 -2.10 1.65 -70.80
CA ASP A 66 -2.33 2.45 -69.59
C ASP A 66 -3.32 3.60 -69.82
N ASP A 67 -3.32 4.21 -71.01
CA ASP A 67 -4.21 5.33 -71.35
C ASP A 67 -5.70 4.95 -71.27
N VAL A 68 -6.05 3.76 -71.78
CA VAL A 68 -7.43 3.25 -71.76
C VAL A 68 -7.92 3.03 -70.32
N TRP A 69 -7.02 2.63 -69.43
CA TRP A 69 -7.35 2.40 -68.03
C TRP A 69 -7.47 3.70 -67.25
N VAL A 70 -6.59 4.68 -67.52
CA VAL A 70 -6.66 6.03 -66.95
C VAL A 70 -7.94 6.74 -67.38
N GLU A 71 -8.33 6.65 -68.66
CA GLU A 71 -9.60 7.19 -69.15
C GLU A 71 -10.81 6.58 -68.45
N LYS A 72 -10.79 5.25 -68.23
CA LYS A 72 -11.84 4.54 -67.50
C LYS A 72 -11.96 5.00 -66.05
N LEU A 73 -10.83 5.20 -65.36
CA LEU A 73 -10.80 5.68 -63.98
C LEU A 73 -11.28 7.13 -63.87
N ASN A 74 -10.84 8.00 -64.79
CA ASN A 74 -11.29 9.39 -64.82
C ASN A 74 -12.78 9.50 -65.16
N TYR A 75 -13.30 8.66 -66.05
CA TYR A 75 -14.73 8.56 -66.34
C TYR A 75 -15.53 8.14 -65.10
N GLU A 76 -15.08 7.10 -64.41
CA GLU A 76 -15.69 6.62 -63.17
C GLU A 76 -15.67 7.70 -62.06
N LEU A 77 -14.56 8.42 -61.92
CA LEU A 77 -14.41 9.50 -60.95
C LEU A 77 -15.36 10.66 -61.23
N ARG A 78 -15.51 11.06 -62.50
CA ARG A 78 -16.48 12.09 -62.93
C ARG A 78 -17.93 11.66 -62.72
N THR A 79 -18.19 10.36 -62.82
CA THR A 79 -19.52 9.80 -62.54
C THR A 79 -19.87 9.92 -61.04
N LEU A 80 -18.88 9.75 -60.16
CA LEU A 80 -19.05 9.89 -58.71
C LEU A 80 -18.95 11.33 -58.21
N VAL A 81 -18.27 12.22 -58.94
CA VAL A 81 -18.11 13.64 -58.59
C VAL A 81 -18.56 14.52 -59.76
N PRO A 82 -19.87 14.86 -59.84
CA PRO A 82 -20.46 15.59 -60.97
C PRO A 82 -19.91 17.00 -61.20
N HIS A 83 -19.14 17.54 -60.25
CA HIS A 83 -18.54 18.87 -60.31
C HIS A 83 -17.10 18.87 -60.85
N LEU A 84 -16.53 17.71 -61.17
CA LEU A 84 -15.23 17.67 -61.83
C LEU A 84 -15.36 18.13 -63.28
N SER A 85 -14.45 19.01 -63.69
CA SER A 85 -14.39 19.51 -65.07
C SER A 85 -14.14 18.37 -66.06
N PRO A 86 -14.73 18.39 -67.27
CA PRO A 86 -14.39 17.46 -68.36
C PRO A 86 -12.92 17.54 -68.79
N GLU A 87 -12.24 18.63 -68.46
CA GLU A 87 -10.80 18.86 -68.69
C GLU A 87 -9.93 18.41 -67.50
N PHE A 88 -10.55 17.92 -66.41
CA PHE A 88 -9.80 17.43 -65.27
C PHE A 88 -9.14 16.09 -65.61
N GLU A 89 -7.82 16.10 -65.63
CA GLU A 89 -6.99 14.93 -65.81
C GLU A 89 -6.20 14.69 -64.51
N CYS A 90 -6.24 13.45 -64.03
CA CYS A 90 -5.39 13.02 -62.92
C CYS A 90 -4.71 11.70 -63.28
N ASN A 91 -3.53 11.48 -62.69
CA ASN A 91 -2.78 10.25 -62.87
C ASN A 91 -3.61 9.05 -62.36
N ALA A 92 -3.42 7.88 -62.96
CA ALA A 92 -4.09 6.63 -62.60
C ALA A 92 -4.07 6.35 -61.09
N GLN A 93 -2.92 6.58 -60.46
CA GLN A 93 -2.69 6.39 -59.03
C GLN A 93 -3.59 7.31 -58.18
N ASP A 94 -3.68 8.59 -58.57
CA ASP A 94 -4.47 9.59 -57.87
C ASP A 94 -5.97 9.38 -58.10
N ALA A 95 -6.36 9.00 -59.32
CA ALA A 95 -7.73 8.64 -59.66
C ALA A 95 -8.22 7.46 -58.81
N LEU A 96 -7.40 6.40 -58.68
CA LEU A 96 -7.70 5.26 -57.81
C LEU A 96 -7.79 5.66 -56.33
N LEU A 97 -6.88 6.50 -55.85
CA LEU A 97 -6.90 6.97 -54.47
C LEU A 97 -8.19 7.75 -54.18
N LEU A 98 -8.58 8.67 -55.06
CA LEU A 98 -9.82 9.43 -54.93
C LEU A 98 -11.05 8.53 -55.02
N LEU A 99 -11.09 7.60 -55.97
CA LEU A 99 -12.18 6.62 -56.10
C LEU A 99 -12.31 5.76 -54.84
N SER A 100 -11.20 5.27 -54.30
CA SER A 100 -11.18 4.48 -53.07
C SER A 100 -11.60 5.30 -51.85
N ALA A 101 -11.18 6.56 -51.74
CA ALA A 101 -11.58 7.49 -50.69
C ALA A 101 -13.08 7.86 -50.79
N ILE A 102 -13.61 8.07 -51.99
CA ILE A 102 -15.03 8.37 -52.21
C ILE A 102 -15.88 7.14 -51.93
N ARG A 103 -15.47 5.96 -52.41
CA ARG A 103 -16.18 4.70 -52.18
C ARG A 103 -16.16 4.26 -50.72
N SER A 104 -15.02 4.42 -50.05
CA SER A 104 -14.93 4.19 -48.60
C SER A 104 -15.63 5.29 -47.80
N GLY A 105 -15.70 6.51 -48.36
CA GLY A 105 -16.35 7.68 -47.77
C GLY A 105 -17.84 7.83 -48.09
N THR A 106 -18.43 6.97 -48.93
CA THR A 106 -19.86 7.07 -49.29
C THR A 106 -20.72 6.98 -48.03
N ILE A 107 -21.37 8.09 -47.74
CA ILE A 107 -21.84 8.54 -46.41
C ILE A 107 -22.87 7.58 -45.78
N ALA A 108 -23.51 6.69 -46.54
CA ALA A 108 -24.52 5.76 -46.04
C ALA A 108 -23.96 4.60 -45.20
N ALA A 109 -22.78 4.06 -45.55
CA ALA A 109 -22.13 2.99 -44.78
C ALA A 109 -21.25 3.53 -43.64
N GLY A 110 -20.64 4.70 -43.84
CA GLY A 110 -19.78 5.34 -42.84
C GLY A 110 -20.56 6.01 -41.70
N ARG A 111 -21.72 6.64 -41.97
CA ARG A 111 -22.47 7.37 -40.93
C ARG A 111 -23.06 6.45 -39.86
N ALA A 112 -23.62 5.30 -40.26
CA ALA A 112 -24.06 4.26 -39.32
C ALA A 112 -22.88 3.76 -38.47
N SER A 113 -21.71 3.54 -39.09
CA SER A 113 -20.50 3.12 -38.37
C SER A 113 -20.00 4.16 -37.35
N TRP A 114 -20.15 5.46 -37.63
CA TRP A 114 -19.77 6.52 -36.69
C TRP A 114 -20.77 6.71 -35.55
N GLU A 115 -22.07 6.55 -35.82
CA GLU A 115 -23.11 6.56 -34.79
C GLU A 115 -22.93 5.38 -33.82
N ASP A 116 -22.63 4.19 -34.34
CA ASP A 116 -22.32 3.00 -33.53
C ASP A 116 -21.05 3.20 -32.69
N ARG A 117 -19.97 3.72 -33.29
CA ARG A 117 -18.73 4.04 -32.55
C ARG A 117 -18.95 5.08 -31.47
N LEU A 118 -19.73 6.13 -31.76
CA LEU A 118 -20.08 7.14 -30.77
C LEU A 118 -20.93 6.53 -29.64
N GLY A 119 -21.86 5.64 -29.97
CA GLY A 119 -22.64 4.87 -28.99
C GLY A 119 -21.75 4.02 -28.09
N ALA A 120 -20.80 3.29 -28.67
CA ALA A 120 -19.83 2.46 -27.95
C ALA A 120 -18.96 3.31 -27.00
N VAL A 121 -18.40 4.42 -27.48
CA VAL A 121 -17.58 5.33 -26.66
C VAL A 121 -18.41 5.98 -25.54
N LYS A 122 -19.66 6.35 -25.79
CA LYS A 122 -20.56 6.86 -24.74
C LYS A 122 -20.85 5.80 -23.69
N ALA A 123 -21.12 4.56 -24.10
CA ALA A 123 -21.35 3.44 -23.19
C ALA A 123 -20.10 3.15 -22.35
N GLU A 124 -18.92 3.14 -22.97
CA GLU A 124 -17.64 2.98 -22.28
C GLU A 124 -17.39 4.10 -21.28
N LYS A 125 -17.61 5.37 -21.68
CA LYS A 125 -17.51 6.52 -20.78
C LYS A 125 -18.42 6.36 -19.56
N HIS A 126 -19.67 5.97 -19.76
CA HIS A 126 -20.61 5.74 -18.65
C HIS A 126 -20.16 4.59 -17.75
N SER A 127 -19.67 3.50 -18.33
CA SER A 127 -19.13 2.35 -17.58
C SER A 127 -17.92 2.76 -16.73
N LEU A 128 -16.95 3.47 -17.32
CA LEU A 128 -15.77 3.97 -16.62
C LEU A 128 -16.13 4.98 -15.53
N GLN A 129 -17.09 5.86 -15.79
CA GLN A 129 -17.57 6.81 -14.79
C GLN A 129 -18.21 6.09 -13.60
N GLN A 130 -19.02 5.06 -13.84
CA GLN A 130 -19.60 4.24 -12.77
C GLN A 130 -18.52 3.48 -11.98
N GLN A 131 -17.49 2.96 -12.66
CA GLN A 131 -16.36 2.32 -11.99
C GLN A 131 -15.59 3.30 -11.11
N LEU A 132 -15.37 4.53 -11.59
CA LEU A 132 -14.73 5.59 -10.82
C LEU A 132 -15.54 5.97 -9.57
N GLU A 133 -16.86 6.11 -9.69
CA GLU A 133 -17.75 6.39 -8.56
C GLU A 133 -17.74 5.28 -7.50
N ARG A 134 -17.72 4.02 -7.93
CA ARG A 134 -17.56 2.89 -7.00
C ARG A 134 -16.21 2.96 -6.29
N LYS A 135 -15.12 3.17 -7.04
CA LYS A 135 -13.77 3.25 -6.48
C LYS A 135 -13.59 4.45 -5.55
N SER A 136 -14.19 5.61 -5.87
CA SER A 136 -14.15 6.77 -4.98
C SER A 136 -14.90 6.49 -3.67
N SER A 137 -16.07 5.85 -3.74
CA SER A 137 -16.81 5.45 -2.53
C SER A 137 -16.03 4.43 -1.68
N GLU A 138 -15.36 3.46 -2.31
CA GLU A 138 -14.47 2.51 -1.63
C GLU A 138 -13.31 3.23 -0.94
N CYS A 139 -12.69 4.22 -1.61
CA CYS A 139 -11.62 5.03 -1.01
C CYS A 139 -12.10 5.82 0.20
N GLU A 140 -13.29 6.45 0.15
CA GLU A 140 -13.85 7.14 1.31
C GLU A 140 -14.15 6.19 2.47
N ASN A 141 -14.70 5.01 2.19
CA ASN A 141 -14.93 3.98 3.21
C ASN A 141 -13.63 3.50 3.86
N LEU A 142 -12.56 3.31 3.07
CA LEU A 142 -11.25 2.94 3.58
C LEU A 142 -10.63 4.06 4.42
N LYS A 143 -10.76 5.33 4.01
CA LYS A 143 -10.31 6.47 4.83
C LYS A 143 -11.00 6.49 6.19
N ASN A 144 -12.32 6.29 6.23
CA ASN A 144 -13.09 6.21 7.47
C ASN A 144 -12.60 5.05 8.35
N THR A 145 -12.45 3.86 7.77
CA THR A 145 -11.92 2.69 8.49
C THR A 145 -10.52 2.96 9.07
N VAL A 146 -9.62 3.59 8.31
CA VAL A 146 -8.28 3.94 8.78
C VAL A 146 -8.34 4.96 9.93
N ALA A 147 -9.23 5.96 9.84
CA ALA A 147 -9.43 6.94 10.90
C ALA A 147 -9.93 6.28 12.20
N GLU A 148 -10.92 5.39 12.11
CA GLU A 148 -11.42 4.61 13.25
C GLU A 148 -10.32 3.74 13.87
N MET A 149 -9.53 3.05 13.05
CA MET A 149 -8.44 2.19 13.54
C MET A 149 -7.33 3.00 14.23
N ARG A 150 -7.00 4.19 13.72
CA ARG A 150 -6.05 5.11 14.37
C ARG A 150 -6.57 5.58 15.73
N GLN A 151 -7.86 5.91 15.83
CA GLN A 151 -8.48 6.29 17.10
C GLN A 151 -8.47 5.14 18.10
N LYS A 152 -8.82 3.92 17.66
CA LYS A 152 -8.75 2.72 18.50
C LYS A 152 -7.34 2.48 19.01
N LEU A 153 -6.33 2.55 18.14
CA LEU A 153 -4.92 2.41 18.51
C LEU A 153 -4.53 3.42 19.60
N GLN A 154 -4.81 4.71 19.40
CA GLN A 154 -4.52 5.75 20.39
C GLN A 154 -5.20 5.48 21.74
N SER A 155 -6.47 5.07 21.73
CA SER A 155 -7.19 4.72 22.96
C SER A 155 -6.54 3.54 23.71
N THR A 156 -6.11 2.50 22.97
CA THR A 156 -5.44 1.34 23.57
C THR A 156 -4.06 1.69 24.12
N GLU A 157 -3.31 2.56 23.44
CA GLU A 157 -2.02 3.07 23.93
C GLU A 157 -2.18 3.88 25.22
N MET A 158 -3.18 4.77 25.29
CA MET A 158 -3.50 5.51 26.51
C MET A 158 -3.89 4.58 27.66
N GLN A 159 -4.73 3.57 27.38
CA GLN A 159 -5.12 2.58 28.38
C GLN A 159 -3.91 1.78 28.88
N ALA A 160 -3.03 1.33 27.99
CA ALA A 160 -1.81 0.61 28.35
C ALA A 160 -0.85 1.48 29.19
N ARG A 161 -0.66 2.74 28.83
CA ARG A 161 0.15 3.68 29.62
C ARG A 161 -0.42 3.89 31.02
N SER A 162 -1.75 4.03 31.12
CA SER A 162 -2.42 4.19 32.41
C SER A 162 -2.29 2.94 33.29
N SER A 163 -2.40 1.73 32.72
CA SER A 163 -2.32 0.48 33.46
C SER A 163 -0.90 0.21 33.95
N VAL A 164 0.13 0.53 33.15
CA VAL A 164 1.54 0.47 33.58
C VAL A 164 1.78 1.37 34.79
N GLY A 165 1.24 2.59 34.79
CA GLY A 165 1.34 3.50 35.94
C GLY A 165 0.71 2.93 37.21
N VAL A 166 -0.47 2.34 37.10
CA VAL A 166 -1.17 1.69 38.23
C VAL A 166 -0.39 0.47 38.74
N LEU A 167 0.11 -0.37 37.84
CA LEU A 167 0.88 -1.57 38.21
C LEU A 167 2.22 -1.20 38.87
N SER A 168 2.88 -0.12 38.41
CA SER A 168 4.10 0.38 39.06
C SER A 168 3.82 0.80 40.49
N LYS A 169 2.77 1.61 40.73
CA LYS A 169 2.37 2.02 42.08
C LYS A 169 2.08 0.81 42.98
N ARG A 170 1.32 -0.16 42.47
CA ARG A 170 1.00 -1.39 43.19
C ARG A 170 2.25 -2.22 43.51
N ARG A 171 3.20 -2.32 42.58
CA ARG A 171 4.48 -2.99 42.81
C ARG A 171 5.26 -2.31 43.94
N ASP A 172 5.30 -0.99 43.94
CA ASP A 172 6.06 -0.23 44.95
C ASP A 172 5.38 -0.30 46.33
N GLU A 173 4.04 -0.37 46.38
CA GLU A 173 3.27 -0.67 47.61
C GLU A 173 3.60 -2.06 48.17
N VAL A 174 3.55 -3.10 47.34
CA VAL A 174 3.89 -4.47 47.75
C VAL A 174 5.32 -4.55 48.27
N ARG A 175 6.27 -3.89 47.60
CA ARG A 175 7.66 -3.81 48.06
C ARG A 175 7.78 -3.18 49.44
N ARG A 176 7.06 -2.08 49.70
CA ARG A 176 7.03 -1.44 51.02
C ARG A 176 6.47 -2.36 52.09
N HIS A 177 5.37 -3.06 51.81
CA HIS A 177 4.79 -4.03 52.74
C HIS A 177 5.74 -5.18 53.06
N LEU A 178 6.44 -5.71 52.06
CA LEU A 178 7.42 -6.79 52.25
C LEU A 178 8.54 -6.36 53.20
N LEU A 179 9.12 -5.17 53.00
CA LEU A 179 10.19 -4.65 53.86
C LEU A 179 9.74 -4.48 55.33
N LEU A 180 8.49 -4.06 55.54
CA LEU A 180 7.93 -3.92 56.88
C LEU A 180 7.74 -5.28 57.56
N GLU A 181 7.23 -6.28 56.83
CA GLU A 181 7.06 -7.64 57.34
C GLU A 181 8.39 -8.36 57.56
N GLU A 182 9.40 -8.15 56.71
CA GLU A 182 10.76 -8.64 56.93
C GLU A 182 11.36 -8.06 58.22
N SER A 183 11.22 -6.75 58.44
CA SER A 183 11.67 -6.09 59.68
C SER A 183 10.94 -6.64 60.92
N ARG A 184 9.63 -6.83 60.82
CA ARG A 184 8.80 -7.40 61.90
C ARG A 184 9.23 -8.83 62.23
N THR A 185 9.41 -9.65 61.20
CA THR A 185 9.85 -11.05 61.34
C THR A 185 11.21 -11.10 62.01
N HIS A 186 12.16 -10.28 61.56
CA HIS A 186 13.49 -10.20 62.16
C HIS A 186 13.45 -9.83 63.66
N LYS A 187 12.64 -8.84 64.04
CA LYS A 187 12.44 -8.48 65.46
C LYS A 187 11.86 -9.64 66.28
N LEU A 188 10.89 -10.36 65.73
CA LEU A 188 10.31 -11.54 66.38
C LEU A 188 11.32 -12.67 66.51
N THR A 189 12.15 -12.92 65.50
CA THR A 189 13.23 -13.91 65.54
C THR A 189 14.22 -13.60 66.66
N ILE A 190 14.66 -12.34 66.80
CA ILE A 190 15.56 -11.93 67.90
C ILE A 190 14.90 -12.18 69.26
N ARG A 191 13.64 -11.75 69.43
CA ARG A 191 12.91 -11.92 70.70
C ARG A 191 12.69 -13.41 71.04
N ASN A 192 12.35 -14.24 70.06
CA ASN A 192 12.22 -15.68 70.24
C ASN A 192 13.55 -16.30 70.69
N GLY A 193 14.66 -15.95 70.06
CA GLY A 193 15.98 -16.43 70.49
C GLY A 193 16.32 -16.03 71.93
N GLN A 194 15.97 -14.81 72.36
CA GLN A 194 16.14 -14.39 73.76
C GLN A 194 15.29 -15.21 74.74
N LEU A 195 14.03 -15.50 74.38
CA LEU A 195 13.14 -16.33 75.19
C LEU A 195 13.63 -17.78 75.25
N GLU A 196 14.14 -18.33 74.15
CA GLU A 196 14.72 -19.68 74.10
C GLU A 196 15.94 -19.81 75.03
N MET A 197 16.85 -18.82 75.01
CA MET A 197 17.99 -18.78 75.92
C MET A 197 17.57 -18.73 77.40
N GLU A 198 16.56 -17.93 77.74
CA GLU A 198 16.06 -17.81 79.10
C GLU A 198 15.38 -19.10 79.58
N VAL A 199 14.62 -19.76 78.69
CA VAL A 199 14.02 -21.06 78.97
C VAL A 199 15.10 -22.10 79.25
N GLU A 200 16.18 -22.15 78.47
CA GLU A 200 17.24 -23.12 78.70
C GLU A 200 18.02 -22.82 80.00
N ARG A 201 18.28 -21.54 80.28
CA ARG A 201 18.86 -21.09 81.56
C ARG A 201 18.02 -21.52 82.76
N LEU A 202 16.70 -21.35 82.70
CA LEU A 202 15.78 -21.76 83.76
C LEU A 202 15.72 -23.29 83.91
N LYS A 203 15.73 -24.03 82.80
CA LYS A 203 15.84 -25.50 82.84
C LYS A 203 17.13 -25.95 83.52
N ASP A 204 18.26 -25.32 83.24
CA ASP A 204 19.54 -25.66 83.88
C ASP A 204 19.53 -25.34 85.38
N MET A 205 18.96 -24.21 85.77
CA MET A 205 18.73 -23.90 87.20
C MET A 205 17.86 -24.95 87.88
N LEU A 206 16.78 -25.39 87.23
CA LEU A 206 15.92 -26.45 87.78
C LEU A 206 16.67 -27.79 87.90
N ARG A 207 17.39 -28.19 86.85
CA ARG A 207 18.20 -29.43 86.84
C ARG A 207 19.26 -29.41 87.95
N THR A 208 19.88 -28.26 88.22
CA THR A 208 20.86 -28.12 89.30
C THR A 208 20.21 -28.13 90.69
N GLN A 209 19.02 -27.55 90.85
CA GLN A 209 18.27 -27.63 92.11
C GLN A 209 17.80 -29.05 92.43
N MET A 210 17.32 -29.81 91.45
CA MET A 210 16.87 -31.20 91.66
C MET A 210 18.01 -32.19 91.95
N ARG A 211 19.27 -31.81 91.72
CA ARG A 211 20.45 -32.64 91.99
C ARG A 211 21.07 -32.41 93.37
N LYS A 212 20.61 -31.39 94.10
CA LYS A 212 20.98 -31.12 95.49
C LYS A 212 20.00 -31.82 96.43
#